data_AF-A0A1B0DDT2-F1
#
_entry.id   AF-A0A1B0DDT2-F1
#
_cell.length_a   1.000
_cell.length_b   1.000
_cell.length_c   1.000
_cell.angle_alpha   90.00
_cell.angle_beta   90.00
_cell.angle_gamma   90.00
#
_symmetry.space_group_name_H-M   'P 1'
#
loop_
_entity.id
_entity.type
_entity.pdbx_description
1 polymer ?
#
loop_
_entity_poly.entity_id
_entity_poly.type
_entity_poly.pdbx_seq_one_letter_code
_entity_poly.pdbx_strand_id
1 'polypeptide(L)'
;MMPAATWDPTHGINYTRTQGEVFSQIVESLQNKTFIVTSRLGPPFLSMREAKEGEYLEGNARFMGYSMDLLDGICKILGSSYRIELVPDGRYGSYNKVTKKWDGLVKQLLERVSITTPNIYNE
;
A
#
# COMPACT_ATOMS: atom_id res chain seq x y z
N MET A 1 -17.51 -25.85 11.72
CA MET A 1 -16.33 -25.02 11.43
C MET A 1 -15.10 -25.93 11.51
N MET A 2 -14.30 -26.03 10.46
CA MET A 2 -13.06 -26.83 10.51
C MET A 2 -11.95 -26.05 11.24
N PRO A 3 -11.12 -26.70 12.07
CA PRO A 3 -9.99 -26.05 12.73
C PRO A 3 -8.92 -25.64 11.71
N ALA A 4 -8.27 -24.49 11.92
CA ALA A 4 -7.24 -23.95 11.02
C ALA A 4 -5.92 -24.73 11.04
N ALA A 5 -5.68 -25.48 12.12
CA ALA A 5 -4.56 -26.39 12.30
C ALA A 5 -4.86 -27.38 13.43
N THR A 6 -4.12 -28.48 13.48
CA THR A 6 -4.01 -29.36 14.65
C THR A 6 -2.59 -29.24 15.22
N TRP A 7 -2.41 -29.40 16.53
CA TRP A 7 -1.08 -29.39 17.15
C TRP A 7 -0.87 -30.67 17.95
N ASP A 8 0.34 -31.25 17.87
CA ASP A 8 0.76 -32.31 18.78
C ASP A 8 2.20 -32.10 19.29
N PRO A 9 2.56 -32.64 20.48
CA PRO A 9 3.86 -32.39 21.10
C PRO A 9 5.06 -32.95 20.33
N THR A 10 4.83 -33.94 19.45
CA THR A 10 5.87 -34.66 18.72
C THR A 10 6.14 -34.11 17.33
N HIS A 11 5.10 -33.63 16.62
CA HIS A 11 5.20 -33.12 15.25
C HIS A 11 4.89 -31.61 15.14
N GLY A 12 4.49 -30.97 16.24
CA GLY A 12 4.20 -29.53 16.27
C GLY A 12 2.89 -29.17 15.57
N ILE A 13 2.86 -28.05 14.86
CA ILE A 13 1.66 -27.55 14.17
C ILE A 13 1.51 -28.24 12.80
N ASN A 14 0.34 -28.82 12.55
CA ASN A 14 -0.08 -29.34 11.26
C ASN A 14 -1.24 -28.49 10.70
N TYR A 15 -0.97 -27.75 9.62
CA TYR A 15 -1.95 -26.86 9.01
C TYR A 15 -2.93 -27.64 8.13
N THR A 16 -4.22 -27.40 8.30
CA THR A 16 -5.29 -28.08 7.54
C THR A 16 -5.58 -27.41 6.19
N ARG A 17 -5.09 -26.19 5.98
CA ARG A 17 -5.32 -25.39 4.78
C ARG A 17 -4.22 -25.60 3.74
N THR A 18 -4.63 -25.67 2.48
CA THR A 18 -3.74 -25.65 1.33
C THR A 18 -3.24 -24.22 1.04
N GLN A 19 -2.12 -24.10 0.33
CA GLN A 19 -1.61 -22.77 -0.08
C GLN A 19 -2.62 -22.00 -0.94
N GLY A 20 -3.41 -22.69 -1.78
CA GLY A 20 -4.44 -22.05 -2.61
C GLY A 20 -5.60 -21.47 -1.81
N GLU A 21 -6.02 -22.15 -0.75
CA GLU A 21 -7.07 -21.64 0.16
C GLU A 21 -6.57 -20.45 0.99
N VAL A 22 -5.31 -20.47 1.42
CA VAL A 22 -4.69 -19.33 2.12
C VAL A 22 -4.62 -18.12 1.19
N PHE A 23 -4.17 -18.32 -0.06
CA PHE A 23 -4.13 -17.25 -1.05
C PHE A 23 -5.52 -16.67 -1.34
N SER A 24 -6.53 -17.53 -1.52
CA SER A 24 -7.90 -17.11 -1.78
C SER A 24 -8.47 -16.27 -0.62
N GLN A 25 -8.26 -16.71 0.63
CA GLN A 25 -8.67 -15.95 1.82
C GLN A 25 -7.96 -14.59 1.91
N ILE A 26 -6.68 -14.52 1.53
CA ILE A 26 -5.95 -13.25 1.49
C ILE A 26 -6.59 -12.33 0.44
N VAL A 27 -6.81 -12.80 -0.79
CA VAL A 27 -7.42 -11.99 -1.86
C VAL A 27 -8.82 -11.52 -1.45
N GLU A 28 -9.66 -12.41 -0.93
CA GLU A 28 -10.99 -12.07 -0.39
C GLU A 28 -10.90 -10.98 0.69
N SER A 29 -9.90 -11.07 1.58
CA SER A 29 -9.70 -10.06 2.62
C SER A 29 -9.27 -8.70 2.08
N LEU A 30 -8.74 -8.63 0.85
CA LEU A 30 -8.25 -7.40 0.21
C LEU A 30 -9.26 -6.79 -0.77
N GLN A 31 -10.25 -7.57 -1.22
CA GLN A 31 -11.30 -7.08 -2.12
C GLN A 31 -12.08 -5.90 -1.53
N ASN A 32 -12.51 -5.00 -2.41
CA ASN A 32 -13.29 -3.79 -2.07
C ASN A 32 -12.62 -2.83 -1.08
N LYS A 33 -11.30 -2.92 -0.90
CA LYS A 33 -10.51 -1.97 -0.11
C LYS A 33 -9.84 -0.94 -1.01
N THR A 34 -9.74 0.29 -0.51
CA THR A 34 -8.95 1.35 -1.12
C THR A 34 -7.61 1.48 -0.41
N PHE A 35 -6.51 1.15 -1.09
CA PHE A 35 -5.16 1.33 -0.55
C PHE A 35 -4.69 2.76 -0.71
N ILE A 36 -4.15 3.34 0.36
CA ILE A 36 -3.40 4.60 0.26
C ILE A 36 -1.95 4.24 -0.10
N VAL A 37 -1.52 4.66 -1.28
CA VAL A 37 -0.17 4.40 -1.79
C VAL A 37 0.65 5.67 -1.67
N THR A 38 1.53 5.70 -0.68
CA THR A 38 2.50 6.80 -0.56
C THR A 38 3.58 6.66 -1.62
N SER A 39 3.88 7.74 -2.34
CA SER A 39 4.86 7.71 -3.42
C SER A 39 5.58 9.05 -3.59
N ARG A 40 6.55 9.07 -4.51
CA ARG A 40 7.39 10.22 -4.84
C ARG A 40 7.41 10.40 -6.35
N LEU A 41 7.47 11.65 -6.81
CA LEU A 41 7.72 11.96 -8.21
C LEU A 41 9.15 11.56 -8.62
N GLY A 42 9.23 10.80 -9.71
CA GLY A 42 10.47 10.27 -10.27
C GLY A 42 10.18 9.63 -11.62
N PRO A 43 10.40 10.36 -12.73
CA PRO A 43 10.30 9.78 -14.07
C PRO A 43 11.30 8.62 -14.22
N PRO A 44 10.94 7.54 -14.95
CA PRO A 44 9.69 7.31 -15.68
C PRO A 44 8.59 6.61 -14.85
N PHE A 45 8.81 6.44 -13.55
CA PHE A 45 7.93 5.62 -12.69
C PHE A 45 6.67 6.36 -12.28
N LEU A 46 6.81 7.60 -11.80
CA LEU A 46 5.67 8.44 -11.42
C LEU A 46 5.95 9.89 -11.76
N SER A 47 5.06 10.51 -12.51
CA SER A 47 5.13 11.90 -12.95
C SER A 47 3.75 12.53 -12.89
N MET A 48 3.69 13.86 -12.80
CA MET A 48 2.43 14.58 -12.99
C MET A 48 2.01 14.45 -14.45
N ARG A 49 0.72 14.23 -14.69
CA ARG A 49 0.14 14.23 -16.03
C ARG A 49 -0.10 15.66 -16.49
N GLU A 50 0.21 15.93 -17.75
CA GLU A 50 -0.16 17.18 -18.40
C GLU A 50 -1.65 17.16 -18.72
N ALA A 51 -2.40 18.14 -18.19
CA ALA A 51 -3.82 18.30 -18.50
C ALA A 51 -3.98 18.90 -19.90
N LYS A 52 -4.89 18.34 -20.69
CA LYS A 52 -5.29 18.94 -21.96
C LYS A 52 -6.14 20.19 -21.71
N GLU A 53 -6.25 21.06 -22.72
CA GLU A 53 -7.09 22.26 -22.62
C GLU A 53 -8.54 21.87 -22.29
N GLY A 54 -9.08 22.44 -21.21
CA GLY A 54 -10.42 22.13 -20.70
C GLY A 54 -10.53 20.84 -19.87
N GLU A 55 -9.44 20.09 -19.67
CA GLU A 55 -9.43 18.87 -18.87
C GLU A 55 -9.14 19.17 -17.39
N TYR A 56 -10.02 18.69 -16.49
CA TYR A 56 -9.78 18.74 -15.06
C TYR A 56 -9.29 17.38 -14.56
N LEU A 57 -8.08 17.34 -14.01
CA LEU A 57 -7.48 16.13 -13.46
C LEU A 57 -7.62 16.09 -11.94
N GLU A 58 -8.23 15.03 -11.43
CA GLU A 58 -8.39 14.80 -10.00
C GLU A 58 -7.94 13.40 -9.57
N GLY A 59 -7.70 13.23 -8.26
CA GLY A 59 -7.28 11.96 -7.68
C GLY A 59 -6.04 11.39 -8.37
N ASN A 60 -6.15 10.13 -8.80
CA ASN A 60 -5.10 9.39 -9.49
C ASN A 60 -4.87 9.84 -10.94
N ALA A 61 -5.87 10.46 -11.59
CA ALA A 61 -5.77 10.90 -12.98
C ALA A 61 -4.70 11.98 -13.19
N ARG A 62 -4.30 12.66 -12.11
CA ARG A 62 -3.20 13.64 -12.09
C ARG A 62 -1.82 13.02 -12.26
N PHE A 63 -1.70 11.70 -12.18
CA PHE A 63 -0.42 11.00 -12.25
C PHE A 63 -0.33 10.11 -13.48
N MET A 64 0.90 9.89 -13.94
CA MET A 64 1.24 8.97 -15.03
C MET A 64 2.61 8.31 -14.77
N GLY A 65 2.90 7.24 -15.51
CA GLY A 65 4.17 6.52 -15.43
C GLY A 65 4.00 5.05 -15.07
N TYR A 66 5.08 4.29 -15.14
CA TYR A 66 5.06 2.83 -14.98
C TYR A 66 4.42 2.36 -13.66
N SER A 67 4.55 3.13 -12.57
CA SER A 67 3.95 2.77 -11.29
C SER A 67 2.42 2.80 -11.33
N MET A 68 1.81 3.65 -12.17
CA MET A 68 0.36 3.67 -12.34
C MET A 68 -0.12 2.37 -12.98
N ASP A 69 0.49 1.99 -14.11
CA ASP A 69 0.13 0.78 -14.86
C ASP A 69 0.28 -0.47 -14.00
N LEU A 70 1.35 -0.53 -13.19
CA LEU A 70 1.59 -1.63 -12.26
C LEU A 70 0.52 -1.71 -11.16
N LEU A 71 0.18 -0.57 -10.55
CA LEU A 71 -0.83 -0.52 -9.48
C LEU A 71 -2.22 -0.87 -10.01
N ASP A 72 -2.57 -0.41 -11.20
CA ASP A 72 -3.80 -0.78 -11.90
C ASP A 72 -3.87 -2.29 -12.14
N GLY A 73 -2.77 -2.89 -12.61
CA GLY A 73 -2.66 -4.34 -12.80
C GLY A 73 -2.85 -5.13 -11.51
N ILE A 74 -2.19 -4.72 -10.42
CA ILE A 74 -2.31 -5.36 -9.10
C ILE A 74 -3.73 -5.23 -8.55
N CYS A 75 -4.30 -4.02 -8.58
CA CYS A 75 -5.65 -3.76 -8.05
C CYS A 75 -6.73 -4.51 -8.84
N LYS A 76 -6.55 -4.66 -10.16
CA LYS A 76 -7.43 -5.48 -11.00
C LYS A 76 -7.43 -6.95 -10.60
N ILE A 77 -6.26 -7.52 -10.25
CA ILE A 77 -6.16 -8.91 -9.78
C ILE A 77 -6.82 -9.06 -8.40
N LEU A 78 -6.62 -8.09 -7.52
CA LEU A 78 -7.12 -8.16 -6.14
C LEU A 78 -8.59 -7.74 -5.98
N GLY A 79 -9.20 -7.11 -6.99
CA GLY A 79 -10.53 -6.51 -6.86
C GLY A 79 -10.54 -5.34 -5.86
N SER A 80 -9.44 -4.59 -5.81
CA SER A 80 -9.23 -3.46 -4.90
C SER A 80 -9.12 -2.15 -5.69
N SER A 81 -9.05 -1.03 -4.99
CA SER A 81 -8.71 0.28 -5.57
C SER A 81 -7.54 0.89 -4.81
N TYR A 82 -6.97 1.96 -5.36
CA TYR A 82 -5.89 2.69 -4.69
C TYR A 82 -6.03 4.19 -4.89
N ARG A 83 -5.38 4.96 -4.02
CA ARG A 83 -5.21 6.40 -4.13
C ARG A 83 -3.77 6.77 -3.85
N ILE A 84 -3.17 7.55 -4.75
CA ILE A 84 -1.81 8.05 -4.57
C ILE A 84 -1.80 9.27 -3.65
N GLU A 85 -0.89 9.25 -2.67
CA GLU A 85 -0.52 10.39 -1.86
C GLU A 85 0.99 10.63 -1.99
N LEU A 86 1.39 11.83 -2.41
CA LEU A 86 2.81 12.16 -2.50
C LEU A 86 3.39 12.37 -1.11
N VAL A 87 4.58 11.81 -0.87
CA VAL A 87 5.33 12.06 0.36
C VAL A 87 5.63 13.57 0.47
N PRO A 88 5.30 14.22 1.61
CA PRO A 88 5.37 15.68 1.71
C PRO A 88 6.76 16.27 1.50
N ASP A 89 7.81 15.56 1.92
CA ASP A 89 9.20 16.01 1.83
C ASP A 89 9.91 15.56 0.53
N GLY A 90 9.25 14.76 -0.32
CA GLY A 90 9.82 14.22 -1.54
C GLY A 90 10.97 13.23 -1.34
N ARG A 91 11.21 12.71 -0.13
CA ARG A 91 12.38 11.87 0.18
C ARG A 91 12.02 10.39 0.25
N TYR A 92 13.00 9.53 -0.06
CA TYR A 92 12.86 8.08 0.16
C TYR A 92 12.76 7.75 1.64
N GLY A 93 13.64 8.34 2.44
CA GLY A 93 13.74 8.11 3.86
C GLY A 93 15.19 7.95 4.29
N SER A 94 15.54 8.66 5.35
CA SER A 94 16.86 8.71 5.96
C SER A 94 16.71 8.68 7.46
N TYR A 95 17.55 7.87 8.11
CA TYR A 95 17.50 7.73 9.56
C TYR A 95 18.31 8.82 10.25
N ASN A 96 17.66 9.59 11.10
CA ASN A 96 18.33 10.54 11.95
C ASN A 96 18.82 9.84 13.23
N LYS A 97 20.15 9.73 13.38
CA LYS A 97 20.78 9.05 14.54
C LYS A 97 20.56 9.75 15.88
N VAL A 98 20.31 11.06 15.86
CA VAL A 98 20.09 11.89 17.05
C VAL A 98 18.64 11.79 17.51
N THR A 99 17.69 12.08 16.62
CA THR A 99 16.25 12.03 16.96
C THR A 99 15.69 10.61 16.96
N LYS A 100 16.46 9.64 16.45
CA LYS A 100 16.07 8.22 16.28
C LYS A 100 14.84 8.01 15.40
N LYS A 101 14.56 8.94 14.49
CA LYS A 101 13.39 8.90 13.59
C LYS A 101 13.81 8.79 12.13
N TRP A 102 12.94 8.18 11.32
CA TRP A 102 13.03 8.18 9.86
C TRP A 102 12.26 9.38 9.28
N ASP A 103 12.68 9.85 8.11
CA ASP A 103 11.91 10.77 7.25
C ASP A 103 11.39 10.07 5.97
N GLY A 104 10.82 10.83 5.03
CA GLY A 104 10.44 10.32 3.71
C GLY A 104 9.35 9.25 3.70
N LEU A 105 9.36 8.43 2.66
CA LEU A 105 8.44 7.30 2.48
C LEU A 105 8.53 6.32 3.66
N VAL A 106 9.72 6.08 4.19
CA VAL A 106 9.91 5.18 5.35
C VAL A 106 9.14 5.68 6.56
N LYS A 107 9.17 6.99 6.84
CA LYS A 107 8.37 7.58 7.93
C LYS A 107 6.88 7.35 7.74
N GLN A 108 6.36 7.59 6.53
CA GLN A 108 4.92 7.42 6.22
C GLN A 108 4.45 5.99 6.50
N LEU A 109 5.26 4.99 6.13
CA LEU A 109 4.96 3.58 6.39
C LEU A 109 5.00 3.23 7.89
N LEU A 110 6.00 3.71 8.63
CA LEU A 110 6.14 3.45 10.06
C LEU A 110 5.00 4.05 10.87
N GLU A 111 4.66 5.31 10.59
CA GLU A 111 3.62 6.04 11.31
C GLU A 111 2.20 5.68 10.83
N ARG A 112 2.08 4.86 9.77
CA ARG A 112 0.81 4.55 9.07
C ARG A 112 0.03 5.81 8.69
N VAL A 113 0.74 6.91 8.44
CA VAL A 113 0.13 8.20 8.16
C VAL A 113 -0.33 8.18 6.71
N SER A 114 -1.65 8.27 6.52
CA SER A 114 -2.24 8.79 5.29
C SER A 114 -2.58 10.24 5.56
N ILE A 115 -2.22 11.14 4.64
CA ILE A 115 -2.36 12.61 4.79
C ILE A 115 -3.83 12.99 5.02
N THR A 116 -4.76 12.08 4.72
CA THR A 116 -6.21 12.27 4.84
C THR A 116 -6.82 11.74 6.15
N THR A 117 -6.08 11.01 6.99
CA THR A 117 -6.62 10.47 8.25
C THR A 117 -5.80 10.96 9.44
N PRO A 118 -6.40 11.69 10.41
CA PRO A 118 -5.70 12.05 11.64
C PRO A 118 -5.19 10.78 12.32
N ASN A 119 -3.93 10.79 12.74
CA ASN A 119 -3.34 9.68 13.46
C ASN A 119 -4.01 9.57 14.85
N ILE A 120 -4.96 8.65 14.97
CA ILE A 120 -5.70 8.37 16.22
C ILE A 120 -4.89 7.56 17.24
N TYR A 121 -3.63 7.25 16.95
CA TYR A 121 -2.77 6.41 17.81
C TYR A 121 -1.70 7.17 18.59
N ASN A 122 -1.86 8.49 18.74
CA ASN A 122 -1.06 9.27 19.68
C ASN A 122 -1.87 9.50 20.97
N GLU A 123 -1.91 8.50 21.84
CA GLU A 123 -2.04 8.65 23.29
C GLU A 123 -0.71 8.28 23.95
#